data_AF-A0A914WYF0-F1
#
_entry.id   AF-A0A914WYF0-F1
#
_cell.length_a   1.000
_cell.length_b   1.000
_cell.length_c   1.000
_cell.angle_alpha   90.00
_cell.angle_beta   90.00
_cell.angle_gamma   90.00
#
_symmetry.space_group_name_H-M   'P 1'
#
loop_
_entity.id
_entity.type
_entity.pdbx_description
1 polymer ?
#
loop_
_entity_poly.entity_id
_entity_poly.type
_entity_poly.pdbx_seq_one_letter_code
_entity_poly.pdbx_strand_id
1 'polypeptide(L)'
;MPTSTALHYRRPRYQLEPGTYAEQLQQHMAESWEVARGFVERAQQRQKLHYDKNSRSRRYQVGERVFVHMPPETLNKDRKLSRPNYGPYKITAISDTNADLQLVDDDQVRLSVALDRLRPCYKEVPNISYTGRSKRRYVRRRPKGARAVGAERGQSHECEPAADQEQHPYNLRSRQK
;
A
#
# COMPACT_ATOMS: atom_id res chain seq x y z
N MET A 1 -24.72 -9.37 35.28
CA MET A 1 -23.39 -8.89 34.84
C MET A 1 -22.77 -8.11 35.97
N PRO A 2 -21.54 -8.47 36.40
CA PRO A 2 -20.46 -7.50 36.34
C PRO A 2 -19.22 -8.05 35.62
N THR A 3 -18.80 -7.30 34.59
CA THR A 3 -17.50 -7.37 33.91
C THR A 3 -16.48 -6.58 34.71
N SER A 4 -15.64 -7.26 35.47
CA SER A 4 -14.40 -6.70 36.02
C SER A 4 -13.45 -7.83 36.40
N THR A 5 -12.93 -8.54 35.40
CA THR A 5 -11.69 -9.30 35.57
C THR A 5 -10.56 -8.29 35.54
N ALA A 6 -10.40 -7.57 36.65
CA ALA A 6 -9.20 -6.82 36.92
C ALA A 6 -8.02 -7.80 36.84
N LEU A 7 -7.21 -7.66 35.80
CA LEU A 7 -5.90 -8.29 35.70
C LEU A 7 -5.03 -7.63 36.76
N HIS A 8 -5.18 -8.10 38.00
CA HIS A 8 -4.23 -7.84 39.06
C HIS A 8 -2.95 -8.57 38.64
N TYR A 9 -2.09 -7.89 37.90
CA TYR A 9 -0.69 -8.24 37.83
C TYR A 9 -0.17 -8.12 39.26
N ARG A 10 -0.29 -9.23 40.01
CA ARG A 10 0.28 -9.39 41.34
C ARG A 10 1.78 -9.31 41.11
N ARG A 11 2.34 -8.09 41.12
CA ARG A 11 3.78 -7.87 41.09
C ARG A 11 4.35 -8.71 42.22
N PRO A 12 5.09 -9.78 41.93
CA PRO A 12 5.63 -10.57 43.00
C PRO A 12 6.64 -9.69 43.75
N ARG A 13 6.49 -9.62 45.09
CA ARG A 13 7.39 -8.87 45.96
C ARG A 13 8.71 -9.62 46.12
N TYR A 14 9.47 -9.79 45.04
CA TYR A 14 10.83 -10.31 45.13
C TYR A 14 11.80 -9.14 45.00
N GLN A 15 12.48 -8.81 46.10
CA GLN A 15 13.78 -8.18 46.06
C GLN A 15 14.73 -9.24 45.48
N LEU A 16 14.84 -9.30 44.15
CA LEU A 16 15.87 -10.09 43.49
C LEU A 16 17.14 -9.25 43.47
N GLU A 17 18.25 -9.83 43.89
CA GLU A 17 19.57 -9.22 43.70
C GLU A 17 19.72 -8.84 42.21
N PRO A 18 20.09 -7.59 41.88
CA PRO A 18 20.02 -7.07 40.51
C PRO A 18 20.72 -7.96 39.47
N GLY A 19 21.83 -8.60 39.84
CA GLY A 19 22.55 -9.54 39.00
C GLY A 19 21.72 -10.78 38.65
N THR A 20 21.06 -11.38 39.64
CA THR A 20 20.24 -12.59 39.43
C THR A 20 18.97 -12.33 38.64
N TYR A 21 18.37 -11.14 38.79
CA TYR A 21 17.19 -10.76 38.02
C TYR A 21 17.49 -10.57 36.54
N ALA A 22 18.61 -9.89 36.22
CA ALA A 22 19.02 -9.66 34.85
C ALA A 22 19.31 -10.97 34.11
N GLU A 23 19.96 -11.92 34.78
CA GLU A 23 20.24 -13.26 34.24
C GLU A 23 18.94 -14.06 33.99
N GLN A 24 18.03 -14.10 34.96
CA GLN A 24 16.73 -14.75 34.79
C GLN A 24 15.92 -14.12 33.65
N LEU A 25 15.93 -12.79 33.54
CA LEU A 25 15.25 -12.09 32.45
C LEU A 25 15.84 -12.47 31.08
N GLN A 26 17.16 -12.54 30.97
CA GLN A 26 17.83 -12.95 29.73
C GLN A 26 17.49 -14.40 29.37
N GLN A 27 17.50 -15.31 30.35
CA GLN A 27 17.10 -16.71 30.15
C GLN A 27 15.66 -16.80 29.64
N HIS A 28 14.71 -16.14 30.32
CA HIS A 28 13.31 -16.15 29.89
C HIS A 28 13.09 -15.52 28.52
N MET A 29 13.83 -14.44 28.19
CA MET A 29 13.79 -13.86 26.85
C MET A 29 14.30 -14.86 25.81
N ALA A 30 15.42 -15.54 26.07
CA ALA A 30 15.98 -16.55 25.19
C ALA A 30 15.00 -17.73 24.98
N GLU A 31 14.44 -18.28 26.06
CA GLU A 31 13.43 -19.34 26.02
C GLU A 31 12.20 -18.92 25.20
N SER A 32 11.67 -17.71 25.46
CA SER A 32 10.51 -17.19 24.73
C SER A 32 10.80 -17.02 23.23
N TRP A 33 12.03 -16.62 22.89
CA TRP A 33 12.45 -16.43 21.51
C TRP A 33 12.60 -17.76 20.78
N GLU A 34 13.15 -18.79 21.43
CA GLU A 34 13.25 -20.15 20.88
C GLU A 34 11.86 -20.72 20.57
N VAL A 35 10.91 -20.57 21.51
CA VAL A 35 9.53 -20.99 21.31
C VAL A 35 8.89 -20.23 20.13
N ALA A 36 9.04 -18.91 20.08
CA ALA A 36 8.52 -18.08 18.99
C ALA A 36 9.12 -18.49 17.64
N ARG A 37 10.43 -18.73 17.59
CA ARG A 37 11.15 -19.19 16.41
C ARG A 37 10.60 -20.53 15.91
N GLY A 38 10.40 -21.50 16.80
CA GLY A 38 9.80 -22.79 16.44
C GLY A 38 8.39 -22.65 15.85
N PHE A 39 7.58 -21.71 16.34
CA PHE A 39 6.27 -21.44 15.74
C PHE A 39 6.35 -20.79 14.37
N VAL A 40 7.28 -19.85 14.18
CA VAL A 40 7.52 -19.20 12.89
C VAL A 40 7.96 -20.23 11.84
N GLU A 41 8.91 -21.10 12.18
CA GLU A 41 9.38 -22.15 11.27
C GLU A 41 8.26 -23.11 10.86
N ARG A 42 7.45 -23.57 11.82
CA ARG A 42 6.27 -24.41 11.52
C ARG A 42 5.25 -23.67 10.67
N ALA A 43 5.03 -22.37 10.91
CA ALA A 43 4.12 -21.57 10.11
C ALA A 43 4.61 -21.40 8.66
N GLN A 44 5.91 -21.15 8.47
CA GLN A 44 6.55 -21.07 7.15
C GLN A 44 6.41 -22.39 6.39
N GLN A 45 6.65 -23.53 7.05
CA GLN A 45 6.47 -24.85 6.44
C GLN A 45 5.03 -25.08 5.98
N ARG A 46 4.04 -24.78 6.83
CA ARG A 46 2.62 -24.87 6.46
C ARG A 46 2.27 -23.96 5.28
N GLN A 47 2.79 -22.73 5.28
CA GLN A 47 2.56 -21.78 4.20
C GLN A 47 3.15 -22.28 2.89
N LYS A 48 4.37 -22.82 2.91
CA LYS A 48 5.02 -23.43 1.74
C LYS A 48 4.18 -24.59 1.20
N LEU A 49 3.81 -25.55 2.06
CA LEU A 49 2.98 -26.70 1.64
C LEU A 49 1.64 -26.25 1.04
N HIS A 50 1.00 -25.26 1.65
CA HIS A 50 -0.26 -24.73 1.15
C HIS A 50 -0.08 -24.03 -0.20
N TYR A 51 1.00 -23.25 -0.37
CA TYR A 51 1.32 -22.60 -1.63
C TYR A 51 1.61 -23.63 -2.72
N ASP A 52 2.51 -24.59 -2.47
CA ASP A 52 2.88 -25.64 -3.42
C ASP A 52 1.62 -26.41 -3.87
N LYS A 53 0.72 -26.77 -2.93
CA LYS A 53 -0.56 -27.45 -3.22
C LYS A 53 -1.54 -26.62 -4.05
N ASN A 54 -1.64 -25.32 -3.80
CA ASN A 54 -2.65 -24.46 -4.41
C ASN A 54 -2.10 -23.62 -5.58
N SER A 55 -0.80 -23.70 -5.86
CA SER A 55 -0.16 -23.05 -6.98
C SER A 55 -0.76 -23.61 -8.27
N ARG A 56 -1.30 -22.72 -9.11
CA ARG A 56 -1.88 -23.10 -10.40
C ARG A 56 -0.80 -22.87 -11.46
N SER A 57 -0.13 -23.93 -11.89
CA SER A 57 0.79 -23.86 -13.03
C SER A 57 0.00 -23.73 -14.34
N ARG A 58 -0.38 -22.50 -14.70
CA ARG A 58 -0.92 -22.23 -16.04
C ARG A 58 0.23 -21.94 -17.00
N ARG A 59 0.22 -22.62 -18.14
CA ARG A 59 1.13 -22.32 -19.24
C ARG A 59 0.51 -21.21 -20.08
N TYR A 60 1.21 -20.10 -20.16
CA TYR A 60 0.84 -18.98 -21.03
C TYR A 60 1.62 -19.09 -22.34
N GLN A 61 1.06 -18.52 -23.41
CA GLN A 61 1.72 -18.46 -24.71
C GLN A 61 2.03 -17.00 -25.08
N VAL A 62 3.14 -16.80 -25.79
CA VAL A 62 3.48 -15.49 -26.35
C VAL A 62 2.38 -15.06 -27.32
N GLY A 63 1.93 -13.81 -27.18
CA GLY A 63 0.81 -13.24 -27.95
C GLY A 63 -0.56 -13.40 -27.31
N GLU A 64 -0.70 -14.17 -26.22
CA GLU A 64 -1.96 -14.31 -25.50
C GLU A 64 -2.34 -13.02 -24.75
N ARG A 65 -3.65 -12.80 -24.59
CA ARG A 65 -4.20 -11.68 -23.82
C ARG A 65 -4.40 -12.08 -22.36
N VAL A 66 -3.88 -11.26 -21.46
CA VAL A 66 -3.94 -11.49 -20.01
C VAL A 66 -4.30 -10.22 -19.26
N PHE A 67 -4.97 -10.38 -18.12
CA PHE A 67 -5.06 -9.35 -17.10
C PHE A 67 -3.94 -9.51 -16.08
N VAL A 68 -3.53 -8.41 -15.47
CA VAL A 68 -2.52 -8.40 -14.41
C VAL A 68 -3.17 -8.04 -13.10
N HIS A 69 -2.97 -8.88 -12.08
CA HIS A 69 -3.42 -8.62 -10.73
C HIS A 69 -2.44 -7.70 -10.00
N MET A 70 -2.86 -6.46 -9.75
CA MET A 70 -2.14 -5.48 -8.94
C MET A 70 -3.07 -4.97 -7.83
N PRO A 71 -2.89 -5.37 -6.57
CA PRO A 71 -3.70 -4.83 -5.50
C PRO A 71 -3.44 -3.32 -5.36
N PRO A 72 -4.48 -2.48 -5.25
CA PRO A 72 -4.31 -1.04 -5.16
C PRO A 72 -3.78 -0.65 -3.77
N GLU A 73 -2.67 0.10 -3.76
CA GLU A 73 -2.01 0.58 -2.54
C GLU A 73 -2.59 1.92 -2.02
N THR A 74 -3.61 2.47 -2.67
CA THR A 74 -4.06 3.83 -2.38
C THR A 74 -4.73 3.95 -1.01
N LEU A 75 -4.06 4.67 -0.10
CA LEU A 75 -4.63 5.18 1.13
C LEU A 75 -5.82 6.10 0.78
N ASN A 76 -6.98 5.91 1.41
CA ASN A 76 -8.22 6.68 1.24
C ASN A 76 -9.11 6.35 0.01
N LYS A 77 -8.90 5.22 -0.67
CA LYS A 77 -9.94 4.66 -1.57
C LYS A 77 -10.54 3.41 -0.96
N ASP A 78 -11.84 3.21 -1.19
CA ASP A 78 -12.52 2.00 -0.76
C ASP A 78 -11.93 0.78 -1.47
N ARG A 79 -11.16 -0.02 -0.72
CA ARG A 79 -10.59 -1.28 -1.22
C ARG A 79 -11.66 -2.18 -1.85
N LYS A 80 -12.89 -2.13 -1.32
CA LYS A 80 -14.05 -2.93 -1.78
C LYS A 80 -14.50 -2.57 -3.20
N LEU A 81 -14.35 -1.32 -3.62
CA LEU A 81 -14.80 -0.84 -4.94
C LEU A 81 -13.64 -0.73 -5.95
N SER A 82 -12.45 -1.16 -5.55
CA SER A 82 -11.28 -1.12 -6.40
C SER A 82 -11.24 -2.32 -7.36
N ARG A 83 -10.82 -2.09 -8.60
CA ARG A 83 -10.62 -3.13 -9.61
C ARG A 83 -9.14 -3.53 -9.59
N PRO A 84 -8.76 -4.68 -8.98
CA PRO A 84 -7.36 -5.07 -8.84
C PRO A 84 -6.78 -5.71 -10.11
N ASN A 85 -7.61 -6.05 -11.09
CA ASN A 85 -7.16 -6.63 -12.36
C ASN A 85 -7.09 -5.52 -13.42
N TYR A 86 -5.91 -5.35 -13.99
CA TYR A 86 -5.58 -4.32 -14.97
C TYR A 86 -5.31 -4.93 -16.33
N GLY A 87 -5.39 -4.11 -17.39
CA GLY A 87 -5.26 -4.58 -18.77
C GLY A 87 -6.61 -4.90 -19.38
N PRO A 88 -6.70 -5.38 -20.62
CA PRO A 88 -5.85 -6.42 -21.21
C PRO A 88 -4.43 -6.01 -21.58
N TYR A 89 -3.49 -6.92 -21.38
CA TYR A 89 -2.12 -6.89 -21.87
C TYR A 89 -1.90 -8.06 -22.83
N LYS A 90 -0.96 -7.90 -23.76
CA LYS A 90 -0.44 -8.95 -24.62
C LYS A 90 0.90 -9.42 -24.09
N ILE A 91 1.13 -10.72 -24.06
CA ILE A 91 2.42 -11.30 -23.67
C ILE A 91 3.41 -11.15 -24.84
N THR A 92 4.57 -10.54 -24.59
CA THR A 92 5.64 -10.35 -25.60
C THR A 92 6.76 -11.37 -25.42
N ALA A 93 7.14 -11.66 -24.19
CA ALA A 93 8.15 -12.67 -23.87
C ALA A 93 7.80 -13.37 -22.55
N ILE A 94 8.26 -14.62 -22.41
CA ILE A 94 8.03 -15.44 -21.21
C ILE A 94 9.39 -15.94 -20.74
N SER A 95 9.66 -15.74 -19.46
CA SER A 95 10.74 -16.37 -18.70
C SER A 95 10.13 -17.39 -17.73
N ASP A 96 10.97 -18.13 -16.99
CA ASP A 96 10.52 -19.22 -16.12
C ASP A 96 9.57 -18.75 -15.01
N THR A 97 9.80 -17.54 -14.48
CA THR A 97 9.01 -16.98 -13.36
C THR A 97 8.22 -15.72 -13.75
N ASN A 98 8.68 -14.99 -14.76
CA ASN A 98 8.14 -13.69 -15.15
C ASN A 98 7.72 -13.68 -16.62
N ALA A 99 6.78 -12.81 -16.98
CA ALA A 99 6.42 -12.52 -18.35
C ALA A 99 6.52 -11.01 -18.61
N ASP A 100 7.01 -10.67 -19.80
CA ASP A 100 7.03 -9.31 -20.29
C ASP A 100 5.75 -9.04 -21.08
N LEU A 101 5.08 -7.97 -20.69
CA LEU A 101 3.75 -7.62 -21.12
C LEU A 101 3.77 -6.26 -21.82
N GLN A 102 2.89 -6.12 -22.80
CA GLN A 102 2.65 -4.89 -23.53
C GLN A 102 1.15 -4.56 -23.46
N LEU A 103 0.81 -3.29 -23.24
CA LEU A 103 -0.60 -2.88 -23.23
C LEU A 103 -1.19 -3.04 -24.63
N VAL A 104 -2.45 -3.50 -24.73
CA VAL A 104 -3.07 -3.71 -26.06
C VAL A 104 -3.36 -2.38 -26.78
N ASP A 105 -3.63 -1.30 -26.04
CA ASP A 105 -3.89 0.03 -26.63
C ASP A 105 -2.62 0.83 -26.91
N ASP A 106 -1.60 0.73 -26.05
CA ASP A 106 -0.41 1.59 -26.08
C ASP A 106 0.86 0.73 -26.04
N ASP A 107 1.51 0.57 -27.19
CA ASP A 107 2.70 -0.28 -27.35
C ASP A 107 3.93 0.19 -26.56
N GLN A 108 3.94 1.45 -26.10
CA GLN A 108 5.03 2.00 -25.30
C GLN A 108 5.00 1.53 -23.84
N VAL A 109 3.85 1.11 -23.33
CA VAL A 109 3.70 0.69 -21.94
C VAL A 109 4.05 -0.79 -21.83
N ARG A 110 5.25 -1.06 -21.31
CA ARG A 110 5.75 -2.41 -21.03
C ARG A 110 5.87 -2.67 -19.54
N LEU A 111 5.60 -3.89 -19.13
CA LEU A 111 5.68 -4.31 -17.72
C LEU A 111 6.15 -5.76 -17.63
N SER A 112 7.11 -6.04 -16.76
CA SER A 112 7.51 -7.41 -16.42
C SER A 112 6.83 -7.83 -15.12
N VAL A 113 6.12 -8.96 -15.13
CA VAL A 113 5.34 -9.44 -13.97
C VAL A 113 5.50 -10.94 -13.78
N ALA A 114 5.54 -11.39 -12.52
CA ALA A 114 5.45 -12.80 -12.17
C ALA A 114 4.20 -13.49 -12.76
N LEU A 115 4.37 -14.73 -13.23
CA LEU A 115 3.31 -15.53 -13.85
C LEU A 115 2.09 -15.71 -12.94
N ASP A 116 2.30 -15.81 -11.63
CA ASP A 116 1.24 -15.93 -10.62
C ASP A 116 0.24 -14.77 -10.60
N ARG A 117 0.67 -13.59 -11.04
CA ARG A 117 -0.17 -12.39 -11.09
C ARG A 117 -0.96 -12.28 -12.39
N LEU A 118 -0.69 -13.15 -13.37
CA LEU A 118 -1.43 -13.17 -14.61
C LEU A 118 -2.78 -13.85 -14.42
N ARG A 119 -3.81 -13.30 -15.07
CA ARG A 119 -5.15 -13.86 -15.13
C ARG A 119 -5.54 -13.97 -16.60
N PRO A 120 -6.23 -15.05 -16.99
CA PRO A 120 -6.69 -15.20 -18.38
C PRO A 120 -7.64 -14.06 -18.73
N CYS A 121 -7.51 -13.53 -19.95
CA CYS A 121 -8.49 -12.61 -20.51
C CYS A 121 -9.53 -13.39 -21.32
N TYR A 122 -10.81 -13.01 -21.23
CA TYR A 122 -11.85 -13.58 -22.08
C TYR A 122 -11.75 -12.98 -23.48
N LYS A 123 -11.99 -13.80 -24.51
CA LYS A 123 -11.86 -13.39 -25.92
C LYS A 123 -12.84 -12.28 -26.33
N GLU A 124 -13.96 -12.19 -25.63
CA GLU A 124 -15.03 -11.21 -25.87
C GLU A 124 -14.65 -9.79 -25.39
N VAL A 125 -13.60 -9.66 -24.57
CA VAL A 125 -13.21 -8.36 -24.01
C VAL A 125 -12.56 -7.52 -25.11
N PRO A 126 -13.03 -6.27 -25.32
CA PRO A 126 -12.44 -5.38 -26.30
C PRO A 126 -11.00 -5.03 -25.93
N ASN A 127 -10.26 -4.53 -26.92
CA ASN A 127 -8.85 -4.16 -26.75
C ASN A 127 -8.61 -2.98 -25.79
N ILE A 128 -9.68 -2.35 -25.30
CA ILE A 128 -9.63 -1.18 -24.43
C ILE A 128 -9.14 -1.58 -23.04
N SER A 129 -7.97 -1.07 -22.70
CA SER A 129 -7.24 -1.36 -21.49
C SER A 129 -7.61 -0.44 -20.33
N TYR A 130 -7.66 -1.04 -19.12
CA TYR A 130 -7.83 -0.31 -17.88
C TYR A 130 -6.53 -0.33 -17.07
N THR A 131 -5.88 0.82 -16.94
CA THR A 131 -4.63 0.97 -16.18
C THR A 131 -4.84 1.66 -14.82
N GLY A 132 -6.09 1.94 -14.43
CA GLY A 132 -6.47 2.66 -13.20
C GLY A 132 -5.99 4.12 -13.12
N ARG A 133 -5.07 4.53 -14.00
CA ARG A 133 -4.73 5.91 -14.27
C ARG A 133 -5.78 6.47 -15.21
N SER A 134 -6.80 7.13 -14.65
CA SER A 134 -7.63 8.02 -15.46
C SER A 134 -6.68 9.03 -16.10
N LYS A 135 -6.55 9.00 -17.44
CA LYS A 135 -5.90 10.07 -18.21
C LYS A 135 -6.60 11.33 -17.72
N ARG A 136 -5.93 12.14 -16.87
CA ARG A 136 -6.54 13.32 -16.27
C ARG A 136 -7.07 14.13 -17.44
N ARG A 137 -8.38 14.13 -17.66
CA ARG A 137 -9.00 15.07 -18.60
C ARG A 137 -8.53 16.41 -18.10
N TYR A 138 -7.74 17.11 -18.91
CA TYR A 138 -7.34 18.47 -18.64
C TYR A 138 -8.67 19.24 -18.52
N VAL A 139 -9.15 19.42 -17.29
CA VAL A 139 -10.33 20.24 -17.05
C VAL A 139 -9.87 21.60 -17.52
N ARG A 140 -10.40 22.05 -18.67
CA ARG A 140 -10.17 23.38 -19.18
C ARG A 140 -10.58 24.32 -18.06
N ARG A 141 -9.59 24.82 -17.31
CA ARG A 141 -9.82 25.90 -16.35
C ARG A 141 -10.44 27.01 -17.19
N ARG A 142 -11.72 27.33 -16.93
CA ARG A 142 -12.35 28.52 -17.49
C ARG A 142 -11.37 29.68 -17.24
N PRO A 143 -10.91 30.42 -18.27
CA PRO A 143 -10.05 31.55 -18.04
C PRO A 143 -10.81 32.54 -17.15
N LYS A 144 -10.30 32.80 -15.95
CA LYS A 144 -10.77 33.91 -15.11
C LYS A 144 -10.28 35.19 -15.78
N GLY A 145 -11.11 35.81 -16.61
CA GLY A 145 -10.69 37.01 -17.32
C GLY A 145 -11.67 37.55 -18.35
N ALA A 146 -12.93 37.74 -17.99
CA ALA A 146 -13.74 38.78 -18.63
C ALA A 146 -13.76 39.96 -17.64
N ARG A 147 -12.93 40.97 -17.90
CA ARG A 147 -12.89 42.24 -17.17
C ARG A 147 -14.20 42.99 -17.40
N ALA A 148 -14.97 43.26 -16.35
CA ALA A 148 -15.92 44.36 -16.36
C ALA A 148 -15.16 45.65 -16.03
N VAL A 149 -15.31 46.64 -16.90
CA VAL A 149 -14.69 47.96 -16.86
C VAL A 149 -15.55 48.90 -16.01
N GLY A 150 -14.90 49.69 -15.14
CA GLY A 150 -15.49 50.80 -14.36
C GLY A 150 -14.70 50.97 -13.04
N ALA A 151 -13.77 51.93 -12.93
CA ALA A 151 -14.00 53.33 -12.51
C ALA A 151 -14.62 53.37 -11.08
N GLU A 152 -14.04 53.92 -10.02
CA GLU A 152 -13.19 55.11 -9.85
C GLU A 152 -12.33 55.06 -8.56
N ARG A 153 -11.56 56.14 -8.37
CA ARG A 153 -10.51 56.44 -7.40
C ARG A 153 -10.97 56.50 -5.94
N GLY A 154 -10.06 56.18 -5.02
CA GLY A 154 -10.15 56.52 -3.59
C GLY A 154 -8.79 56.36 -2.92
N GLN A 155 -8.34 57.41 -2.22
CA GLN A 155 -6.98 57.73 -1.81
C GLN A 155 -6.32 56.82 -0.75
N SER A 156 -4.99 56.88 -0.80
CA SER A 156 -3.97 56.44 0.16
C SER A 156 -4.21 56.93 1.59
N HIS A 157 -4.01 56.03 2.55
CA HIS A 157 -3.52 56.36 3.89
C HIS A 157 -2.45 55.33 4.28
N GLU A 158 -1.23 55.81 4.47
CA GLU A 158 -0.13 55.09 5.08
C GLU A 158 -0.39 54.90 6.57
N CYS A 159 -0.01 53.74 7.12
CA CYS A 159 0.41 53.58 8.51
C CYS A 159 1.38 52.38 8.59
N GLU A 160 2.50 52.65 9.25
CA GLU A 160 3.77 51.93 9.38
C GLU A 160 3.71 50.61 10.21
N PRO A 161 4.82 49.84 10.31
CA PRO A 161 4.82 48.38 10.43
C PRO A 161 4.82 47.86 11.87
N ALA A 162 4.33 46.64 12.05
CA ALA A 162 4.56 45.85 13.26
C ALA A 162 5.19 44.51 12.88
N ALA A 163 6.39 44.30 13.42
CA ALA A 163 7.09 43.03 13.47
C ALA A 163 6.22 41.97 14.16
N ASP A 164 6.31 40.71 13.70
CA ASP A 164 6.99 39.67 14.49
C ASP A 164 6.92 38.32 13.76
N GLN A 165 8.09 37.71 13.70
CA GLN A 165 8.33 36.34 13.28
C GLN A 165 7.82 35.42 14.37
N GLU A 166 7.02 34.39 14.04
CA GLU A 166 7.16 33.10 14.73
C GLU A 166 6.92 31.94 13.74
N GLN A 167 8.03 31.30 13.39
CA GLN A 167 8.05 29.96 12.82
C GLN A 167 7.59 28.98 13.91
N HIS A 168 6.45 28.33 13.75
CA HIS A 168 6.07 27.21 14.62
C HIS A 168 6.72 25.90 14.10
N PRO A 169 7.65 25.28 14.85
CA PRO A 169 8.11 23.92 14.58
C PRO A 169 7.14 22.93 15.27
N TYR A 170 7.34 21.63 15.06
CA TYR A 170 6.64 20.49 15.70
C TYR A 170 5.15 20.23 15.34
N ASN A 171 4.93 19.48 14.26
CA ASN A 171 3.79 18.55 14.14
C ASN A 171 4.19 17.20 14.76
N LEU A 172 3.85 16.98 16.03
CA LEU A 172 3.96 15.68 16.70
C LEU A 172 2.97 14.68 16.08
N ARG A 173 3.49 13.65 15.40
CA ARG A 173 2.73 12.46 15.04
C ARG A 173 2.41 11.66 16.30
N SER A 174 1.21 11.79 16.84
CA SER A 174 0.63 10.78 17.71
C SER A 174 -0.31 9.89 16.89
N ARG A 175 0.16 8.68 16.57
CA ARG A 175 -0.72 7.58 16.15
C ARG A 175 -1.16 6.87 17.43
N GLN A 176 -2.30 7.26 17.96
CA GLN A 176 -3.06 6.41 18.88
C GLN A 176 -3.67 5.26 18.06
N LYS A 177 -3.60 4.05 18.63
CA LYS A 177 -4.20 2.83 18.10
C LYS A 177 -5.70 2.81 18.37
#